data_AF-A0A8E2I4X7-F1
#
_entry.id   AF-A0A8E2I4X7-F1
#
_cell.length_a   1.000
_cell.length_b   1.000
_cell.length_c   1.000
_cell.angle_alpha   90.00
_cell.angle_beta   90.00
_cell.angle_gamma   90.00
#
_symmetry.space_group_name_H-M   'P 1'
#
loop_
_entity.id
_entity.type
_entity.pdbx_description
1 polymer ?
#
loop_
_entity_poly.entity_id
_entity_poly.type
_entity_poly.pdbx_seq_one_letter_code
_entity_poly.pdbx_strand_id
1 'polypeptide(L)'
;ESIQYIDLYTKKLMKTEKGTVLLNEALDNMVNRIGAYIGEVIKRTINQDFTWYEFNSVYHHSKSLACVAETTRPYTLLYSKKKDRAILPLNVVEQYLKGDSAYTSLQEYVEKMIRAYSQ
;
A
#
# COMPACT_ATOMS: atom_id res chain seq x y z
N GLU A 1 8.11 9.95 -11.61
CA GLU A 1 9.55 9.65 -11.47
C GLU A 1 9.90 8.97 -10.15
N SER A 2 9.57 9.51 -8.98
CA SER A 2 9.98 8.92 -7.69
C SER A 2 9.54 7.46 -7.44
N ILE A 3 8.35 7.05 -7.90
CA ILE A 3 7.87 5.67 -7.74
C ILE A 3 8.69 4.68 -8.58
N GLN A 4 9.11 5.08 -9.79
CA GLN A 4 9.94 4.23 -10.64
C GLN A 4 11.31 3.94 -10.00
N TYR A 5 11.89 4.91 -9.30
CA TYR A 5 13.13 4.70 -8.55
C TYR A 5 12.93 3.74 -7.37
N ILE A 6 11.80 3.84 -6.67
CA ILE A 6 11.45 2.88 -5.61
C ILE A 6 11.32 1.48 -6.21
N ASP A 7 10.59 1.30 -7.31
CA ASP A 7 10.43 0.02 -8.01
C ASP A 7 11.77 -0.58 -8.44
N LEU A 8 12.69 0.22 -8.99
CA LEU A 8 14.02 -0.25 -9.39
C LEU A 8 14.83 -0.73 -8.17
N TYR A 9 14.79 0.03 -7.07
CA TYR A 9 15.53 -0.29 -5.85
C TYR A 9 15.01 -1.56 -5.18
N THR A 10 13.69 -1.67 -4.99
CA THR A 10 13.06 -2.83 -4.35
C THR A 10 13.23 -4.09 -5.18
N LYS A 11 13.08 -4.02 -6.52
CA LYS A 11 13.36 -5.15 -7.42
C LYS A 11 14.80 -5.63 -7.32
N LYS A 12 15.77 -4.73 -7.13
CA LYS A 12 17.17 -5.11 -6.95
C LYS A 12 17.38 -5.85 -5.63
N LEU A 13 16.75 -5.39 -4.54
CA LEU A 13 16.82 -6.06 -3.25
C LEU A 13 16.23 -7.46 -3.32
N MET A 14 15.04 -7.61 -3.88
CA MET A 14 14.32 -8.90 -3.97
C MET A 14 15.02 -9.95 -4.84
N LYS A 15 15.93 -9.55 -5.74
CA LYS A 15 16.58 -10.45 -6.71
C LYS A 15 17.83 -11.16 -6.20
N THR A 16 18.43 -10.69 -5.11
CA THR A 16 19.72 -11.19 -4.64
C THR A 16 19.59 -11.69 -3.21
N GLU A 17 20.28 -12.79 -2.87
CA GLU A 17 20.24 -13.34 -1.51
C GLU A 17 20.60 -12.29 -0.45
N LYS A 18 21.71 -11.56 -0.66
CA LYS A 18 22.12 -10.45 0.21
C LYS A 18 21.06 -9.34 0.28
N GLY A 19 20.40 -9.03 -0.84
CA GLY A 19 19.34 -8.03 -0.88
C GLY A 19 18.09 -8.45 -0.11
N THR A 20 17.71 -9.73 -0.20
CA THR A 20 16.59 -10.30 0.54
C THR A 20 16.85 -10.32 2.05
N VAL A 21 18.08 -10.61 2.49
CA VAL A 21 18.47 -10.49 3.91
C VAL A 21 18.27 -9.06 4.41
N LEU A 22 18.82 -8.08 3.69
CA LEU A 22 18.65 -6.66 4.04
C LEU A 22 17.19 -6.21 4.02
N LEU A 23 16.41 -6.71 3.05
CA LEU A 23 14.99 -6.42 2.96
C LEU A 23 14.23 -6.96 4.17
N ASN A 24 14.51 -8.19 4.58
CA ASN A 24 13.85 -8.82 5.72
C ASN A 24 14.18 -8.12 7.04
N GLU A 25 15.44 -7.69 7.23
CA GLU A 25 15.86 -6.93 8.42
C GLU A 25 15.17 -5.56 8.52
N ALA A 26 14.87 -4.94 7.38
CA ALA A 26 14.28 -3.60 7.32
C ALA A 26 12.81 -3.58 6.86
N LEU A 27 12.14 -4.74 6.80
CA LEU A 27 10.86 -4.89 6.09
C LEU A 27 9.79 -3.94 6.61
N ASP A 28 9.55 -3.92 7.92
CA ASP A 28 8.51 -3.08 8.52
C ASP A 28 8.78 -1.59 8.27
N ASN A 29 10.04 -1.15 8.32
CA ASN A 29 10.43 0.22 8.01
C ASN A 29 10.20 0.55 6.53
N MET A 30 10.58 -0.35 5.61
CA MET A 30 10.35 -0.17 4.18
C MET A 30 8.85 -0.11 3.86
N VAL A 31 8.05 -1.02 4.40
CA VAL A 31 6.60 -1.06 4.25
C VAL A 31 5.97 0.25 4.71
N ASN A 32 6.32 0.73 5.90
CA ASN A 32 5.76 1.97 6.44
C ASN A 32 6.12 3.18 5.58
N ARG A 33 7.41 3.35 5.22
CA ARG A 33 7.86 4.53 4.45
C ARG A 33 7.35 4.53 3.03
N ILE A 34 7.47 3.40 2.32
CA ILE A 34 7.03 3.26 0.93
C ILE A 34 5.50 3.29 0.86
N GLY A 35 4.81 2.57 1.75
CA GLY A 35 3.36 2.53 1.83
C GLY A 35 2.75 3.90 2.12
N ALA A 36 3.28 4.65 3.10
CA ALA A 36 2.81 6.00 3.41
C ALA A 36 3.03 6.95 2.22
N TYR A 37 4.20 6.89 1.59
CA TYR A 37 4.50 7.70 0.40
C TYR A 37 3.54 7.40 -0.76
N ILE A 38 3.36 6.11 -1.09
CA ILE A 38 2.45 5.67 -2.16
C ILE A 38 1.01 6.09 -1.86
N GLY A 39 0.57 5.90 -0.62
CA GLY A 39 -0.76 6.33 -0.19
C GLY A 39 -0.95 7.84 -0.37
N GLU A 40 0.03 8.66 0.02
CA GLU A 40 -0.04 10.11 -0.19
C GLU A 40 -0.06 10.48 -1.67
N VAL A 41 0.72 9.81 -2.53
CA VAL A 41 0.65 10.03 -3.98
C VAL A 41 -0.74 9.72 -4.52
N ILE A 42 -1.31 8.56 -4.17
CA ILE A 42 -2.65 8.17 -4.61
C ILE A 42 -3.68 9.19 -4.12
N LYS A 43 -3.73 9.45 -2.81
CA LYS A 43 -4.68 10.37 -2.16
C LYS A 43 -4.64 11.77 -2.78
N ARG A 44 -3.46 12.34 -2.99
CA ARG A 44 -3.31 13.68 -3.58
C ARG A 44 -3.72 13.70 -5.05
N THR A 45 -3.46 12.63 -5.79
CA THR A 45 -3.78 12.58 -7.22
C THR A 45 -5.27 12.40 -7.47
N ILE A 46 -5.93 11.50 -6.73
CA ILE A 46 -7.39 11.31 -6.86
C ILE A 46 -8.18 12.52 -6.38
N ASN A 47 -7.63 13.26 -5.41
CA ASN A 47 -8.21 14.49 -4.86
C ASN A 47 -9.69 14.33 -4.41
N GLN A 48 -9.98 13.20 -3.75
CA GLN A 48 -11.29 12.87 -3.18
C GLN A 48 -11.23 12.79 -1.65
N ASP A 49 -12.33 12.42 -1.00
CA ASP A 49 -12.51 12.41 0.45
C ASP A 49 -11.81 11.24 1.17
N PHE A 50 -10.56 10.94 0.80
CA PHE A 50 -9.75 9.92 1.46
C PHE A 50 -8.89 10.52 2.58
N THR A 51 -9.03 9.94 3.78
CA THR A 51 -8.23 10.28 4.96
C THR A 51 -7.55 9.03 5.51
N TRP A 52 -6.41 9.22 6.19
CA TRP A 52 -5.72 8.13 6.88
C TRP A 52 -6.46 7.73 8.16
N TYR A 53 -6.64 6.43 8.35
CA TYR A 53 -7.21 5.83 9.55
C TYR A 53 -6.39 4.62 9.97
N GLU A 54 -6.43 4.32 11.26
CA GLU A 54 -6.03 3.01 11.79
C GLU A 54 -6.99 1.93 11.31
N PHE A 55 -6.48 0.81 10.81
CA PHE A 55 -7.26 -0.27 10.18
C PHE A 55 -8.42 -0.73 11.08
N ASN A 56 -8.14 -1.03 12.34
CA ASN A 56 -9.15 -1.53 13.29
C ASN A 56 -10.27 -0.52 13.56
N SER A 57 -10.03 0.78 13.37
CA SER A 57 -11.07 1.81 13.52
C SER A 57 -12.08 1.82 12.36
N VAL A 58 -11.74 1.20 11.23
CA VAL A 58 -12.58 1.13 10.03
C VAL A 58 -13.10 -0.28 9.79
N TYR A 59 -12.30 -1.30 10.09
CA TYR A 59 -12.57 -2.71 9.78
C TYR A 59 -13.96 -3.19 10.23
N HIS A 60 -14.34 -2.91 11.48
CA HIS A 60 -15.63 -3.33 12.02
C HIS A 60 -16.84 -2.52 11.53
N HIS A 61 -16.61 -1.44 10.77
CA HIS A 61 -17.65 -0.48 10.40
C HIS A 61 -17.79 -0.28 8.89
N SER A 62 -16.88 -0.82 8.08
CA SER A 62 -16.85 -0.65 6.62
C SER A 62 -17.19 -1.97 5.92
N LYS A 63 -18.17 -1.93 5.01
CA LYS A 63 -18.45 -3.10 4.17
C LYS A 63 -17.35 -3.35 3.15
N SER A 64 -16.59 -2.31 2.79
CA SER A 64 -15.48 -2.42 1.83
C SER A 64 -14.34 -3.31 2.31
N LEU A 65 -14.28 -3.63 3.62
CA LEU A 65 -13.26 -4.48 4.21
C LEU A 65 -13.76 -5.90 4.54
N ALA A 66 -15.00 -6.27 4.19
CA ALA A 66 -15.58 -7.56 4.56
C ALA A 66 -14.83 -8.79 4.04
N CYS A 67 -14.06 -8.65 2.94
CA CYS A 67 -13.24 -9.71 2.36
C CYS A 67 -11.74 -9.57 2.67
N VAL A 68 -11.36 -8.59 3.50
CA VAL A 68 -9.97 -8.41 3.93
C VAL A 68 -9.78 -9.20 5.21
N ALA A 69 -8.72 -10.00 5.30
CA ALA A 69 -8.41 -10.72 6.53
C ALA A 69 -8.15 -9.72 7.67
N GLU A 70 -8.74 -9.99 8.83
CA GLU A 70 -8.43 -9.25 10.04
C GLU A 70 -6.93 -9.34 10.35
N THR A 71 -6.35 -8.22 10.75
CA THR A 71 -4.92 -8.16 11.06
C THR A 71 -4.73 -7.53 12.42
N THR A 72 -3.86 -8.14 13.22
CA THR A 72 -3.49 -7.63 14.55
C THR A 72 -2.36 -6.60 14.48
N ARG A 73 -1.75 -6.41 13.30
CA ARG A 73 -0.74 -5.38 13.10
C ARG A 73 -1.40 -4.00 12.99
N PRO A 74 -0.84 -2.95 13.63
CA PRO A 74 -1.31 -1.59 13.47
C PRO A 74 -0.99 -1.12 12.05
N TYR A 75 -1.92 -1.33 11.14
CA TYR A 75 -1.83 -0.83 9.77
C TYR A 75 -2.71 0.39 9.61
N THR A 76 -2.20 1.38 8.88
CA THR A 76 -3.01 2.50 8.42
C THR A 76 -3.51 2.25 7.00
N LEU A 77 -4.70 2.77 6.72
CA LEU A 77 -5.33 2.70 5.41
C LEU A 77 -5.90 4.07 5.04
N LEU A 78 -6.15 4.26 3.75
CA LEU A 78 -6.91 5.40 3.26
C LEU A 78 -8.38 5.00 3.18
N TYR A 79 -9.25 5.78 3.82
CA TYR A 79 -10.68 5.53 3.83
C TYR A 79 -11.46 6.76 3.40
N SER A 80 -12.39 6.56 2.46
CA SER A 80 -13.47 7.48 2.17
C SER A 80 -14.71 7.05 2.93
N LYS A 81 -15.04 7.81 3.98
CA LYS A 81 -16.25 7.56 4.78
C LYS A 81 -17.52 7.84 3.98
N LYS A 82 -17.51 8.82 3.08
CA LYS A 82 -18.68 9.19 2.27
C LYS A 82 -19.05 8.09 1.28
N LYS A 83 -18.04 7.42 0.70
CA LYS A 83 -18.24 6.40 -0.34
C LYS A 83 -18.12 4.97 0.17
N ASP A 84 -17.76 4.78 1.44
CA ASP A 84 -17.41 3.49 2.06
C ASP A 84 -16.41 2.72 1.18
N ARG A 85 -15.21 3.31 0.99
CA ARG A 85 -14.14 2.71 0.19
C ARG A 85 -12.80 2.80 0.91
N ALA A 86 -12.07 1.70 0.95
CA ALA A 86 -10.74 1.60 1.52
C ALA A 86 -9.68 1.33 0.45
N ILE A 87 -8.50 1.94 0.63
CA ILE A 87 -7.28 1.63 -0.10
C ILE A 87 -6.26 1.22 0.95
N LEU A 88 -5.53 0.12 0.73
CA LEU A 88 -4.57 -0.43 1.69
C LEU A 88 -3.11 -0.37 1.15
N PRO A 89 -2.49 0.82 1.06
CA PRO A 89 -1.15 0.95 0.47
C PRO A 89 -0.08 0.13 1.18
N LEU A 90 -0.08 0.12 2.51
CA LEU A 90 0.94 -0.59 3.31
C LEU A 90 0.84 -2.11 3.10
N ASN A 91 -0.37 -2.65 3.06
CA ASN A 91 -0.61 -4.07 2.83
C ASN A 91 -0.12 -4.49 1.43
N VAL A 92 -0.45 -3.73 0.39
CA VAL A 92 -0.01 -4.02 -0.99
C VAL A 92 1.51 -3.92 -1.12
N VAL A 93 2.14 -2.94 -0.46
CA VAL A 93 3.60 -2.81 -0.45
C VAL A 93 4.26 -3.98 0.29
N GLU A 94 3.71 -4.42 1.42
CA GLU A 94 4.21 -5.59 2.14
C GLU A 94 4.15 -6.84 1.26
N GLN A 95 2.99 -7.11 0.65
CA GLN A 95 2.83 -8.22 -0.29
C GLN A 95 3.82 -8.12 -1.45
N TYR A 96 4.03 -6.91 -1.97
CA TYR A 96 4.98 -6.66 -3.05
C TYR A 96 6.40 -7.01 -2.65
N LEU A 97 6.86 -6.51 -1.49
CA LEU A 97 8.21 -6.77 -1.00
C LEU A 97 8.43 -8.25 -0.63
N LYS A 98 7.37 -8.97 -0.24
CA LYS A 98 7.40 -10.42 0.02
C LYS A 98 7.36 -11.28 -1.25
N GLY A 99 7.02 -10.69 -2.41
CA GLY A 99 6.85 -11.42 -3.66
C GLY A 99 5.46 -12.04 -3.85
N ASP A 100 4.50 -11.73 -2.97
CA ASP A 100 3.14 -12.30 -2.94
C ASP A 100 2.08 -11.30 -3.46
N SER A 101 2.49 -10.28 -4.23
CA SER A 101 1.58 -9.25 -4.72
C SER A 101 0.91 -9.62 -6.04
N ALA A 102 -0.35 -9.22 -6.18
CA ALA A 102 -1.05 -9.23 -7.45
C ALA A 102 -0.52 -8.19 -8.46
N TYR A 103 0.40 -7.31 -8.05
CA TYR A 103 0.99 -6.25 -8.87
C TYR A 103 2.44 -6.56 -9.21
N THR A 104 2.81 -6.35 -10.47
CA THR A 104 4.20 -6.56 -10.95
C THR A 104 5.13 -5.40 -10.60
N SER A 105 4.56 -4.24 -10.24
CA SER A 105 5.28 -3.07 -9.76
C SER A 105 4.38 -2.15 -8.92
N LEU A 106 5.00 -1.32 -8.08
CA LEU A 106 4.29 -0.32 -7.28
C LEU A 106 3.73 0.81 -8.15
N GLN A 107 4.40 1.14 -9.26
CA GLN A 107 3.86 2.03 -10.28
C GLN A 107 2.54 1.52 -10.86
N GLU A 108 2.46 0.23 -11.20
CA GLU A 108 1.23 -0.39 -11.72
C GLU A 108 0.08 -0.26 -10.70
N TYR A 109 0.36 -0.56 -9.43
CA TYR A 109 -0.62 -0.41 -8.34
C TYR A 109 -1.14 1.03 -8.24
N VAL A 110 -0.25 2.01 -8.18
CA VAL A 110 -0.61 3.44 -8.06
C VAL A 110 -1.50 3.87 -9.21
N GLU A 111 -1.14 3.55 -10.45
CA GLU A 111 -1.93 3.90 -11.61
C GLU A 111 -3.31 3.24 -11.62
N LYS A 112 -3.40 1.96 -11.21
CA LYS A 112 -4.68 1.25 -11.11
C LYS A 112 -5.58 1.91 -10.08
N MET A 113 -5.05 2.29 -8.92
CA MET A 113 -5.83 3.01 -7.90
C MET A 113 -6.29 4.37 -8.42
N ILE A 114 -5.39 5.17 -9.01
CA ILE A 114 -5.76 6.47 -9.57
C ILE A 114 -6.89 6.30 -10.60
N ARG A 115 -6.78 5.36 -11.54
CA ARG A 115 -7.85 5.11 -12.53
C ARG A 115 -9.18 4.69 -11.89
N ALA A 116 -9.14 3.84 -10.86
CA ALA A 116 -10.35 3.35 -10.19
C ALA A 116 -11.09 4.41 -9.37
N TYR A 117 -10.39 5.47 -8.93
CA TYR A 117 -10.91 6.45 -7.98
C TYR A 117 -10.88 7.90 -8.50
N SER A 118 -10.45 8.17 -9.74
CA SER A 118 -10.45 9.54 -10.32
C SER A 118 -11.76 9.91 -11.03
N GLN A 119 -12.81 9.10 -10.90
CA GLN A 119 -14.16 9.37 -11.43
C GLN A 119 -15.08 9.91 -10.33
#